data_AF-A0A4Q9P2Y7-F1
#
_entry.id   AF-A0A4Q9P2Y7-F1
#
_cell.length_a   1.000
_cell.length_b   1.000
_cell.length_c   1.000
_cell.angle_alpha   90.00
_cell.angle_beta   90.00
_cell.angle_gamma   90.00
#
_symmetry.space_group_name_H-M   'P 1'
#
loop_
_entity.id
_entity.type
_entity.pdbx_description
1 polymer ?
#
loop_
_entity_poly.entity_id
_entity_poly.type
_entity_poly.pdbx_seq_one_letter_code
_entity_poly.pdbx_strand_id
1 'polypeptide(L)'
;MFSATLRSRAASSASLQSRSLATAAAPSSSSSGEPLTHYRITLRRSAIALPMNIKGTLAALGIHRRLQTVFHRHTPDIAGKILTIKELVTVENVPESAVRTKWEQRQERKASRGYEVAGSKLGAEP
;
A
#
# COMPACT_ATOMS: atom_id res chain seq x y z
N MET A 1 27.09 67.74 -6.51
CA MET A 1 26.74 67.87 -5.08
C MET A 1 25.25 68.12 -4.97
N PHE A 2 24.42 67.08 -4.86
CA PHE A 2 23.00 67.24 -4.53
C PHE A 2 22.62 66.24 -3.45
N SER A 3 22.00 66.79 -2.41
CA SER A 3 21.83 66.27 -1.07
C SER A 3 20.69 65.26 -0.95
N ALA A 4 20.82 64.40 0.04
CA ALA A 4 19.90 63.33 0.43
C ALA A 4 18.55 63.85 0.95
N THR A 5 17.50 63.03 0.82
CA THR A 5 16.38 63.01 1.77
C THR A 5 15.78 61.60 1.83
N LEU A 6 16.09 60.87 2.91
CA LEU A 6 15.45 59.62 3.27
C LEU A 6 14.09 59.93 3.93
N ARG A 7 13.01 59.38 3.39
CA ARG A 7 11.67 59.47 4.00
C ARG A 7 11.41 58.21 4.82
N SER A 8 11.56 58.34 6.14
CA SER A 8 11.17 57.33 7.13
C SER A 8 9.64 57.22 7.19
N ARG A 9 9.08 56.03 6.95
CA ARG A 9 7.70 55.68 7.33
C ARG A 9 7.78 54.64 8.45
N ALA A 10 7.38 55.04 9.64
CA ALA A 10 7.07 54.12 10.73
C ALA A 10 5.78 53.36 10.39
N ALA A 11 5.86 52.03 10.31
CA ALA A 11 4.69 51.17 10.20
C ALA A 11 4.27 50.72 11.61
N SER A 12 3.04 51.06 11.97
CA SER A 12 2.40 50.76 13.25
C SER A 12 2.26 49.25 13.45
N SER A 13 2.72 48.77 14.61
CA SER A 13 2.59 47.39 15.08
C SER A 13 1.17 47.11 15.55
N ALA A 14 0.28 46.77 14.61
CA ALA A 14 -1.01 46.17 14.95
C ALA A 14 -0.78 44.69 15.30
N SER A 15 -0.70 44.42 16.61
CA SER A 15 -0.74 43.09 17.20
C SER A 15 -2.07 42.42 16.85
N LEU A 16 -2.07 41.62 15.78
CA LEU A 16 -3.16 40.71 15.47
C LEU A 16 -3.01 39.48 16.36
N GLN A 17 -3.74 39.49 17.48
CA GLN A 17 -3.89 38.38 18.38
C GLN A 17 -4.47 37.17 17.62
N SER A 18 -3.62 36.18 17.35
CA SER A 18 -4.03 34.87 16.86
C SER A 18 -4.93 34.20 17.90
N ARG A 19 -6.20 34.02 17.58
CA ARG A 19 -7.13 33.19 18.36
C ARG A 19 -6.79 31.73 18.12
N SER A 20 -5.89 31.18 18.94
CA SER A 20 -5.58 29.76 18.98
C SER A 20 -6.73 28.98 19.61
N LEU A 21 -7.69 28.51 18.81
CA LEU A 21 -8.60 27.44 19.19
C LEU A 21 -7.82 26.13 19.15
N ALA A 22 -7.13 25.82 20.25
CA ALA A 22 -6.56 24.51 20.49
C ALA A 22 -7.71 23.53 20.76
N THR A 23 -8.20 22.86 19.72
CA THR A 23 -8.85 21.56 19.90
C THR A 23 -7.74 20.58 20.28
N ALA A 24 -7.55 20.38 21.58
CA ALA A 24 -6.70 19.31 22.08
C ALA A 24 -7.37 17.98 21.71
N ALA A 25 -7.09 17.51 20.50
CA ALA A 25 -7.33 16.13 20.13
C ALA A 25 -6.54 15.29 21.13
N ALA A 26 -7.26 14.55 21.97
CA ALA A 26 -6.66 13.57 22.86
C ALA A 26 -5.64 12.72 22.08
N PRO A 27 -4.45 12.40 22.64
CA PRO A 27 -3.57 11.44 22.02
C PRO A 27 -4.34 10.12 21.97
N SER A 28 -4.90 9.80 20.81
CA SER A 28 -5.51 8.52 20.55
C SER A 28 -4.45 7.47 20.85
N SER A 29 -4.69 6.72 21.92
CA SER A 29 -3.91 5.57 22.37
C SER A 29 -3.26 4.88 21.20
N SER A 30 -1.93 4.94 21.13
CA SER A 30 -1.11 4.23 20.16
C SER A 30 -1.49 2.76 20.21
N SER A 31 -2.28 2.32 19.22
CA SER A 31 -2.58 0.91 19.02
C SER A 31 -1.24 0.19 18.93
N SER A 32 -1.05 -0.83 19.76
CA SER A 32 0.09 -1.75 19.80
C SER A 32 0.16 -2.65 18.53
N GLY A 33 -0.04 -2.05 17.37
CA GLY A 33 0.05 -2.68 16.06
C GLY A 33 1.43 -2.43 15.47
N GLU A 34 1.98 -3.44 14.81
CA GLU A 34 3.18 -3.29 14.01
C GLU A 34 3.02 -2.20 12.95
N PRO A 35 4.10 -1.48 12.59
CA PRO A 35 4.03 -0.45 11.57
C PRO A 35 3.58 -1.05 10.23
N LEU A 36 2.69 -0.34 9.54
CA LEU A 36 2.22 -0.73 8.21
C LEU A 36 3.31 -0.39 7.18
N THR A 37 4.01 -1.41 6.68
CA THR A 37 5.17 -1.25 5.79
C THR A 37 4.89 -1.61 4.33
N HIS A 38 3.84 -2.38 4.06
CA HIS A 38 3.58 -2.98 2.75
C HIS A 38 2.17 -2.74 2.21
N TYR A 39 2.08 -2.58 0.90
CA TYR A 39 0.84 -2.66 0.14
C TYR A 39 0.54 -4.11 -0.20
N ARG A 40 -0.62 -4.61 0.21
CA ARG A 40 -1.24 -5.82 -0.31
C ARG A 40 -2.16 -5.44 -1.46
N ILE A 41 -1.71 -5.70 -2.68
CA ILE A 41 -2.44 -5.34 -3.89
C ILE A 41 -3.12 -6.59 -4.44
N THR A 42 -4.43 -6.53 -4.64
CA THR A 42 -5.16 -7.65 -5.26
C THR A 42 -5.96 -7.19 -6.48
N LEU A 43 -5.76 -7.85 -7.61
CA LEU A 43 -6.49 -7.53 -8.84
C LEU A 43 -7.93 -8.08 -8.79
N ARG A 44 -8.92 -7.19 -8.76
CA ARG A 44 -10.35 -7.55 -8.73
C ARG A 44 -10.96 -7.57 -10.12
N ARG A 45 -10.63 -6.61 -10.98
CA ARG A 45 -11.15 -6.49 -12.35
C ARG A 45 -10.08 -6.81 -13.41
N SER A 46 -10.48 -7.35 -14.55
CA SER A 46 -9.56 -7.77 -15.62
C SER A 46 -9.22 -6.62 -16.57
N ALA A 47 -7.99 -6.62 -17.09
CA ALA A 47 -7.52 -5.61 -18.04
C ALA A 47 -7.66 -5.99 -19.53
N ILE A 48 -8.46 -7.00 -19.88
CA ILE A 48 -8.48 -7.60 -21.23
C ILE A 48 -8.69 -6.59 -22.37
N ALA A 49 -9.61 -5.65 -22.18
CA ALA A 49 -9.97 -4.61 -23.16
C ALA A 49 -9.41 -3.22 -22.79
N LEU A 50 -8.35 -3.16 -21.97
CA LEU A 50 -7.73 -1.90 -21.58
C LEU A 50 -6.50 -1.57 -22.45
N PRO A 51 -6.11 -0.28 -22.52
CA PRO A 51 -4.94 0.13 -23.29
C PRO A 51 -3.63 -0.45 -22.73
N MET A 52 -2.59 -0.44 -23.56
CA MET A 52 -1.33 -1.15 -23.28
C MET A 52 -0.57 -0.57 -22.08
N ASN A 53 -0.69 0.73 -21.82
CA ASN A 53 -0.08 1.37 -20.64
C ASN A 53 -0.58 0.75 -19.32
N ILE A 54 -1.89 0.54 -19.17
CA ILE A 54 -2.48 -0.07 -17.97
C ILE A 54 -2.02 -1.53 -17.84
N LYS A 55 -2.01 -2.29 -18.95
CA LYS A 55 -1.50 -3.66 -18.99
C LYS A 55 -0.02 -3.72 -18.60
N GLY A 56 0.78 -2.76 -19.07
CA GLY A 56 2.18 -2.60 -18.73
C GLY A 56 2.40 -2.29 -17.25
N THR A 57 1.59 -1.41 -16.66
CA THR A 57 1.64 -1.12 -15.22
C THR A 57 1.33 -2.35 -14.37
N LEU A 58 0.32 -3.15 -14.76
CA LEU A 58 0.00 -4.42 -14.09
C LEU A 58 1.16 -5.42 -14.18
N ALA A 59 1.77 -5.55 -15.36
CA ALA A 59 2.93 -6.40 -15.56
C ALA A 59 4.14 -5.93 -14.73
N ALA A 60 4.38 -4.62 -14.65
CA ALA A 60 5.45 -4.04 -13.83
C ALA A 60 5.25 -4.26 -12.32
N LEU A 61 3.99 -4.34 -11.87
CA LEU A 61 3.67 -4.74 -10.49
C LEU A 61 3.72 -6.26 -10.27
N GLY A 62 3.93 -7.07 -11.31
CA GLY A 62 3.99 -8.53 -11.24
C GLY A 62 2.62 -9.24 -11.23
N ILE A 63 1.56 -8.54 -11.64
CA ILE A 63 0.19 -9.05 -11.65
C ILE A 63 -0.18 -9.49 -13.06
N HIS A 64 -0.42 -10.80 -13.24
CA HIS A 64 -0.73 -11.38 -14.55
C HIS A 64 -2.14 -11.97 -14.62
N ARG A 65 -2.72 -12.37 -13.48
CA ARG A 65 -4.02 -13.04 -13.42
C ARG A 65 -4.96 -12.34 -12.45
N ARG A 66 -6.27 -12.45 -12.70
CA ARG A 66 -7.29 -11.93 -11.78
C ARG A 66 -7.21 -12.67 -10.43
N LEU A 67 -7.56 -11.97 -9.36
CA LEU A 67 -7.47 -12.43 -7.97
C LEU A 67 -6.05 -12.76 -7.48
N GLN A 68 -5.03 -12.43 -8.26
CA GLN A 68 -3.64 -12.52 -7.80
C GLN A 68 -3.36 -11.39 -6.81
N THR A 69 -2.78 -11.75 -5.67
CA THR A 69 -2.29 -10.82 -4.66
C THR A 69 -0.78 -10.70 -4.76
N VAL A 70 -0.26 -9.47 -4.69
CA VAL A 70 1.17 -9.16 -4.66
C VAL A 70 1.43 -8.18 -3.52
N PHE A 71 2.57 -8.34 -2.85
CA PHE A 71 3.02 -7.49 -1.76
C PHE A 71 4.19 -6.63 -2.23
N HIS A 72 4.13 -5.33 -1.94
CA HIS A 72 5.20 -4.37 -2.25
C HIS A 72 5.43 -3.44 -1.07
N ARG A 73 6.67 -3.03 -0.81
CA ARG A 73 6.96 -2.01 0.21
C ARG A 73 6.32 -0.67 -0.14
N HIS A 74 6.00 0.11 0.88
CA HIS A 74 5.55 1.49 0.71
C HIS A 74 6.65 2.35 0.08
N THR A 75 6.53 2.60 -1.22
CA THR A 75 7.39 3.51 -1.97
C THR A 75 6.53 4.39 -2.89
N PRO A 76 6.97 5.63 -3.19
CA PRO A 76 6.19 6.54 -4.05
C PRO A 76 6.02 6.02 -5.47
N ASP A 77 7.01 5.30 -6.02
CA ASP A 77 6.92 4.68 -7.35
C ASP A 77 5.78 3.65 -7.43
N ILE A 78 5.71 2.74 -6.44
CA ILE A 78 4.64 1.76 -6.35
C ILE A 78 3.27 2.44 -6.14
N ALA A 79 3.21 3.48 -5.30
CA ALA A 79 1.98 4.24 -5.09
C ALA A 79 1.48 4.90 -6.40
N GLY A 80 2.36 5.50 -7.20
CA GLY A 80 2.00 6.07 -8.50
C GLY A 80 1.47 5.02 -9.48
N LYS A 81 2.11 3.85 -9.53
CA LYS A 81 1.63 2.70 -10.32
C LYS A 81 0.24 2.25 -9.87
N ILE A 82 0.01 2.14 -8.56
CA ILE A 82 -1.30 1.79 -7.99
C ILE A 82 -2.36 2.82 -8.39
N LEU A 83 -2.08 4.12 -8.27
CA LEU A 83 -3.04 5.18 -8.61
C LEU A 83 -3.47 5.13 -10.08
N THR A 84 -2.56 4.73 -10.97
CA THR A 84 -2.85 4.54 -12.41
C THR A 84 -3.88 3.44 -12.64
N ILE A 85 -3.89 2.40 -11.80
CA ILE A 85 -4.75 1.21 -11.94
C ILE A 85 -5.80 1.06 -10.83
N LYS A 86 -6.09 2.14 -10.08
CA LYS A 86 -6.94 2.13 -8.87
C LYS A 86 -8.32 1.53 -9.10
N GLU A 87 -8.83 1.64 -10.32
CA GLU A 87 -10.14 1.09 -10.70
C GLU A 87 -10.14 -0.43 -10.83
N LEU A 88 -8.99 -1.08 -10.89
CA LEU A 88 -8.87 -2.53 -11.10
C LEU A 88 -8.50 -3.30 -9.83
N VAL A 89 -7.86 -2.62 -8.88
CA VAL A 89 -7.21 -3.25 -7.73
C VAL A 89 -7.87 -2.84 -6.42
N THR A 90 -7.85 -3.74 -5.46
CA THR A 90 -8.07 -3.43 -4.05
C THR A 90 -6.71 -3.40 -3.36
N VAL A 91 -6.45 -2.37 -2.56
CA VAL A 91 -5.20 -2.19 -1.83
C VAL A 91 -5.50 -2.12 -0.34
N GLU A 92 -4.75 -2.90 0.42
CA GLU A 92 -4.76 -2.90 1.89
C GLU A 92 -3.34 -2.59 2.38
N ASN A 93 -3.22 -1.78 3.42
CA ASN A 93 -1.93 -1.53 4.08
C ASN A 93 -1.74 -2.60 5.15
N VAL A 94 -0.62 -3.33 5.06
CA VAL A 94 -0.32 -4.46 5.94
C VAL A 94 1.05 -4.31 6.60
N PRO A 95 1.24 -4.85 7.81
CA PRO A 95 2.56 -4.90 8.44
C PRO A 95 3.46 -5.96 7.79
N GLU A 96 4.75 -5.93 8.12
CA GLU A 96 5.75 -6.88 7.60
C GLU A 96 5.37 -8.35 7.89
N SER A 97 4.84 -8.63 9.08
CA SER A 97 4.44 -9.98 9.51
C SER A 97 3.33 -10.61 8.67
N ALA A 98 2.51 -9.78 8.01
CA ALA A 98 1.43 -10.23 7.15
C ALA A 98 1.87 -10.47 5.70
N VAL A 99 3.10 -10.12 5.32
CA VAL A 99 3.63 -10.35 3.97
C VAL A 99 3.84 -11.84 3.76
N ARG A 100 3.33 -12.37 2.64
CA ARG A 100 3.42 -13.79 2.31
C ARG A 100 4.14 -14.05 1.00
N THR A 101 5.02 -15.04 1.00
CA THR A 101 5.67 -15.51 -0.22
C THR A 101 4.67 -16.23 -1.13
N LYS A 102 4.99 -16.33 -2.42
CA LYS A 102 4.13 -17.03 -3.40
C LYS A 102 3.85 -18.50 -3.01
N TRP A 103 4.82 -19.13 -2.33
CA TRP A 103 4.68 -20.52 -1.86
C TRP A 103 3.74 -20.59 -0.65
N GLU A 104 3.91 -19.73 0.35
CA GLU A 104 2.99 -19.62 1.50
C GLU A 104 1.56 -19.35 1.05
N GLN A 105 1.35 -18.38 0.16
CA GLN A 105 0.03 -18.08 -0.41
C GLN A 105 -0.59 -19.29 -1.14
N ARG A 106 0.22 -20.21 -1.68
CA ARG A 106 -0.27 -21.45 -2.30
C ARG A 106 -0.66 -22.46 -1.23
N GLN A 107 0.13 -22.60 -0.16
CA GLN A 107 -0.19 -23.50 0.95
C GLN A 107 -1.44 -23.04 1.69
N GLU A 108 -1.61 -21.75 1.95
CA GLU A 108 -2.81 -21.19 2.59
C GLU A 108 -4.09 -21.49 1.82
N ARG A 109 -4.01 -21.55 0.49
CA ARG A 109 -5.14 -21.92 -0.39
C ARG A 109 -5.35 -23.43 -0.51
N LYS A 110 -4.42 -24.25 -0.02
CA LYS A 110 -4.49 -25.70 -0.15
C LYS A 110 -5.48 -26.23 0.88
N ALA A 111 -6.57 -26.82 0.39
CA ALA A 111 -7.52 -27.51 1.26
C ALA A 111 -6.88 -28.74 1.93
N SER A 112 -7.44 -29.15 3.06
CA SER A 112 -7.11 -30.43 3.70
C SER A 112 -7.32 -31.58 2.72
N ARG A 113 -6.44 -32.58 2.75
CA ARG A 113 -6.43 -33.66 1.75
C ARG A 113 -7.74 -34.46 1.73
N GLY A 114 -8.40 -34.60 2.89
CA GLY A 114 -9.68 -35.29 3.04
C GLY A 114 -9.59 -36.82 3.09
N TYR A 115 -8.38 -37.37 3.03
CA TYR A 115 -8.13 -38.80 3.20
C TYR A 115 -6.71 -39.03 3.72
N GLU A 116 -6.47 -40.19 4.31
CA GLU A 116 -5.17 -40.68 4.72
C GLU A 116 -4.85 -41.97 3.95
N VAL A 117 -3.58 -42.19 3.63
CA VAL A 117 -3.15 -43.39 2.90
C VAL A 117 -2.95 -44.52 3.91
N ALA A 118 -3.88 -45.48 3.94
CA ALA A 118 -3.84 -46.61 4.88
C ALA A 118 -2.72 -47.63 4.60
N GLY A 119 -2.21 -47.68 3.37
CA GLY A 119 -1.10 -48.55 2.98
C GLY A 119 -0.92 -48.59 1.47
N SER A 120 0.31 -48.81 1.00
CA SER A 120 0.63 -49.00 -0.42
C SER A 120 1.03 -50.46 -0.68
N LYS A 121 0.38 -51.10 -1.65
CA LYS A 121 0.73 -52.48 -2.08
C LYS A 121 1.96 -52.54 -3.01
N LEU A 122 2.56 -51.40 -3.34
CA LEU A 122 3.62 -51.27 -4.34
C LEU A 122 5.02 -51.66 -3.83
N GLY A 123 5.18 -51.99 -2.55
CA GLY A 123 6.46 -52.40 -1.94
C GLY A 123 6.40 -53.74 -1.21
N ALA A 124 5.38 -54.57 -1.47
CA ALA A 124 5.37 -55.94 -1.00
C ALA A 124 6.27 -56.76 -1.94
N GLU A 125 7.54 -56.93 -1.56
CA GLU A 125 8.37 -58.00 -2.10
C GLU A 125 7.66 -59.35 -1.84
N PRO A 126 7.68 -60.28 -2.81
CA PRO A 126 6.86 -61.50 -2.80
C PRO A 126 7.21 -62.49 -1.67
#